data_AF-A0A257LR98-F1
#
_entry.id   AF-A0A257LR98-F1
#
_cell.length_a   1.000
_cell.length_b   1.000
_cell.length_c   1.000
_cell.angle_alpha   90.00
_cell.angle_beta   90.00
_cell.angle_gamma   90.00
#
_symmetry.space_group_name_H-M   'P 1'
#
loop_
_entity.id
_entity.type
_entity.pdbx_description
1 polymer ?
#
loop_
_entity_poly.entity_id
_entity_poly.type
_entity_poly.pdbx_seq_one_letter_code
_entity_poly.pdbx_strand_id
1 'polypeptide(L)'
;NTSGDMLRAMIDDTFDMPAGEQQLISKLLAAASSHPHLLGPVHALYGRLYSEFSKSGPTGGTALVIAAALDGVSMLQYLDFHRFDDTQRTALRQALQALAKEIP
;
A
#
# COMPACT_ATOMS: atom_id res chain seq x y z
N ASN A 1 12.09 -3.60 -13.30
CA ASN A 1 11.97 -3.11 -11.92
C ASN A 1 11.93 -4.32 -11.02
N THR A 2 12.85 -4.41 -10.08
CA THR A 2 12.83 -5.50 -9.12
C THR A 2 11.70 -5.27 -8.11
N SER A 3 11.26 -6.32 -7.42
CA SER A 3 10.17 -6.21 -6.44
C SER A 3 10.51 -5.24 -5.30
N GLY A 4 11.80 -5.12 -4.95
CA GLY A 4 12.27 -4.10 -4.01
C GLY A 4 12.07 -2.66 -4.48
N ASP A 5 12.28 -2.36 -5.77
CA ASP A 5 12.00 -1.03 -6.34
C ASP A 5 10.51 -0.68 -6.25
N MET A 6 9.66 -1.66 -6.58
CA MET A 6 8.21 -1.47 -6.54
C MET A 6 7.70 -1.23 -5.12
N LEU A 7 8.23 -1.97 -4.13
CA LEU A 7 7.90 -1.74 -2.72
C LEU A 7 8.36 -0.38 -2.22
N ARG A 8 9.56 0.07 -2.61
CA ARG A 8 10.05 1.41 -2.24
C ARG A 8 9.14 2.50 -2.79
N ALA A 9 8.72 2.40 -4.05
CA ALA A 9 7.76 3.32 -4.64
C ALA A 9 6.42 3.30 -3.88
N MET A 10 5.89 2.12 -3.54
CA MET A 10 4.65 2.01 -2.75
C MET A 10 4.78 2.62 -1.34
N ILE A 11 5.95 2.48 -0.70
CA ILE A 11 6.21 3.11 0.59
C ILE A 11 6.15 4.63 0.43
N ASP A 12 6.86 5.19 -0.55
CA ASP A 12 6.89 6.63 -0.76
C ASP A 12 5.49 7.17 -1.10
N ASP A 13 4.75 6.49 -1.99
CA ASP A 13 3.37 6.85 -2.34
C ASP A 13 2.44 6.82 -1.11
N THR A 14 2.59 5.83 -0.21
CA THR A 14 1.77 5.72 1.00
C THR A 14 2.01 6.87 1.98
N PHE A 15 3.27 7.29 2.14
CA PHE A 15 3.63 8.29 3.13
C PHE A 15 3.61 9.74 2.61
N ASP A 16 3.79 9.94 1.30
CA ASP A 16 3.88 11.25 0.66
C ASP A 16 2.67 11.57 -0.24
N MET A 17 1.60 10.76 -0.19
CA MET A 17 0.38 10.97 -0.96
C MET A 17 -0.17 12.40 -0.79
N PRO A 18 -0.34 13.17 -1.89
CA PRO A 18 -0.96 14.49 -1.83
C PRO A 18 -2.38 14.42 -1.30
N ALA A 19 -2.79 15.42 -0.51
CA ALA A 19 -4.12 15.47 0.10
C ALA A 19 -5.28 15.36 -0.91
N GLY A 20 -5.10 15.87 -2.14
CA GLY A 20 -6.09 15.74 -3.21
C GLY A 20 -6.30 14.30 -3.69
N GLU A 21 -5.22 13.52 -3.76
CA GLU A 21 -5.26 12.10 -4.11
C GLU A 21 -5.87 11.27 -2.97
N GLN A 22 -5.52 11.61 -1.73
CA GLN A 22 -6.12 11.01 -0.54
C GLN A 22 -7.66 11.16 -0.50
N GLN A 23 -8.15 12.36 -0.82
CA GLN A 23 -9.60 12.62 -0.91
C GLN A 23 -10.27 11.87 -2.06
N LEU A 24 -9.58 11.73 -3.21
CA LEU A 24 -10.09 10.95 -4.33
C LEU A 24 -10.28 9.48 -3.93
N ILE A 25 -9.27 8.87 -3.30
CA ILE A 25 -9.33 7.47 -2.86
C ILE A 25 -10.43 7.25 -1.83
N SER A 26 -10.58 8.14 -0.86
CA SER A 26 -11.68 8.07 0.12
C SER A 26 -13.06 8.11 -0.55
N LYS A 27 -13.25 8.99 -1.55
CA LYS A 27 -14.50 9.06 -2.33
C LYS A 27 -14.72 7.80 -3.18
N LEU A 28 -13.66 7.24 -3.76
CA LEU A 28 -13.73 5.98 -4.51
C LEU A 28 -14.11 4.81 -3.58
N LEU A 29 -13.59 4.77 -2.36
CA LEU A 29 -13.94 3.75 -1.37
C LEU A 29 -15.43 3.84 -0.97
N ALA A 30 -15.93 5.06 -0.75
CA ALA A 30 -17.35 5.27 -0.51
C ALA A 30 -18.20 4.85 -1.72
N ALA A 31 -17.79 5.22 -2.94
CA ALA A 31 -18.48 4.84 -4.17
C ALA A 31 -18.49 3.33 -4.41
N ALA A 32 -17.39 2.64 -4.09
CA ALA A 32 -17.26 1.20 -4.19
C ALA A 32 -18.23 0.46 -3.26
N SER A 33 -18.52 1.00 -2.06
CA SER A 33 -19.52 0.43 -1.17
C SER A 33 -20.94 0.48 -1.76
N SER A 34 -21.24 1.51 -2.57
CA SER A 34 -22.53 1.70 -3.23
C SER A 34 -22.62 1.06 -4.62
N HIS A 35 -21.48 0.86 -5.30
CA HIS A 35 -21.39 0.30 -6.65
C HIS A 35 -20.32 -0.80 -6.74
N PRO A 36 -20.55 -1.97 -6.12
CA PRO A 36 -19.53 -3.03 -6.04
C PRO A 36 -19.07 -3.57 -7.40
N HIS A 37 -19.92 -3.45 -8.43
CA HIS A 37 -19.60 -3.86 -9.80
C HIS A 37 -18.45 -3.04 -10.44
N LEU A 38 -18.16 -1.84 -9.91
CA LEU A 38 -17.04 -1.01 -10.36
C LEU A 38 -15.68 -1.46 -9.80
N LEU A 39 -15.66 -2.44 -8.89
CA LEU A 39 -14.42 -2.94 -8.28
C LEU A 39 -13.64 -3.93 -9.16
N GLY A 40 -14.22 -4.43 -10.25
CA GLY A 40 -13.57 -5.42 -11.13
C GLY A 40 -12.16 -5.02 -11.59
N PRO A 41 -11.96 -3.80 -12.14
CA PRO A 41 -10.64 -3.31 -12.54
C PRO A 41 -9.65 -3.18 -11.37
N VAL A 42 -10.14 -2.77 -10.19
CA VAL A 42 -9.31 -2.62 -8.98
C VAL A 42 -8.85 -3.99 -8.47
N HIS A 43 -9.73 -4.99 -8.44
CA HIS A 43 -9.36 -6.37 -8.11
C HIS A 43 -8.30 -6.92 -9.06
N ALA A 44 -8.43 -6.67 -10.37
CA ALA A 44 -7.44 -7.10 -11.35
C ALA A 44 -6.09 -6.39 -11.16
N LEU A 45 -6.10 -5.11 -10.80
CA LEU A 45 -4.89 -4.36 -10.48
C LEU A 45 -4.19 -4.94 -9.24
N TYR A 46 -4.90 -5.08 -8.12
CA TYR A 46 -4.36 -5.64 -6.88
C TYR A 46 -3.90 -7.10 -7.07
N GLY A 47 -4.67 -7.92 -7.78
CA GLY A 47 -4.30 -9.30 -8.08
C GLY A 47 -2.99 -9.40 -8.86
N ARG A 48 -2.75 -8.52 -9.84
CA ARG A 48 -1.47 -8.45 -10.55
C ARG A 48 -0.34 -8.01 -9.64
N LEU A 49 -0.54 -6.93 -8.89
CA LEU A 49 0.45 -6.37 -7.98
C LEU A 49 0.96 -7.41 -6.97
N TYR A 50 0.02 -8.07 -6.28
CA TYR A 50 0.34 -9.11 -5.30
C TYR A 50 0.93 -10.37 -5.96
N SER A 51 0.51 -10.70 -7.19
CA SER A 51 1.11 -11.80 -7.95
C SER A 51 2.59 -11.53 -8.26
N GLU A 52 2.97 -10.30 -8.63
CA GLU A 52 4.38 -9.96 -8.85
C GLU A 52 5.22 -10.15 -7.59
N PHE A 53 4.71 -9.74 -6.41
CA PHE A 53 5.42 -9.98 -5.15
C PHE A 53 5.60 -11.47 -4.84
N SER A 54 4.58 -12.29 -5.06
CA SER A 54 4.69 -13.75 -4.87
C SER A 54 5.73 -14.42 -5.78
N LYS A 55 6.09 -13.81 -6.91
CA LYS A 55 7.09 -14.32 -7.85
C LYS A 55 8.53 -13.95 -7.47
N SER A 56 8.74 -13.17 -6.41
CA SER A 56 10.07 -12.64 -6.00
C SER A 56 10.99 -13.69 -5.36
N GLY A 57 10.73 -14.98 -5.55
CA GLY A 57 11.54 -16.05 -4.99
C GLY A 57 11.49 -16.10 -3.45
N PRO A 58 12.62 -16.36 -2.77
CA PRO A 58 12.65 -16.58 -1.31
C PRO A 58 12.10 -15.44 -0.46
N THR A 59 12.15 -14.20 -0.97
CA THR A 59 11.68 -13.00 -0.26
C THR A 59 10.23 -12.62 -0.58
N GLY A 60 9.53 -13.39 -1.41
CA GLY A 60 8.16 -13.09 -1.83
C GLY A 60 7.16 -13.01 -0.67
N GLY A 61 7.33 -13.84 0.36
CA GLY A 61 6.51 -13.76 1.58
C GLY A 61 6.68 -12.42 2.31
N THR A 62 7.93 -11.98 2.49
CA THR A 62 8.24 -10.68 3.10
C THR A 62 7.69 -9.53 2.26
N ALA A 63 7.81 -9.60 0.93
CA ALA A 63 7.24 -8.60 0.01
C ALA A 63 5.73 -8.46 0.18
N LEU A 64 5.00 -9.58 0.28
CA LEU A 64 3.56 -9.60 0.50
C LEU A 64 3.17 -9.00 1.86
N VAL A 65 3.94 -9.29 2.92
CA VAL A 65 3.70 -8.71 4.25
C VAL A 65 3.88 -7.20 4.25
N ILE A 66 4.93 -6.70 3.60
CA ILE A 66 5.17 -5.25 3.48
C ILE A 66 4.04 -4.59 2.69
N ALA A 67 3.64 -5.16 1.54
CA ALA A 67 2.54 -4.64 0.74
C ALA A 67 1.23 -4.59 1.54
N ALA A 68 0.88 -5.67 2.24
CA ALA A 68 -0.32 -5.72 3.07
C ALA A 68 -0.27 -4.73 4.26
N ALA A 69 0.91 -4.51 4.85
CA ALA A 69 1.09 -3.52 5.91
C ALA A 69 0.85 -2.09 5.40
N LEU A 70 1.33 -1.76 4.19
CA LEU A 70 1.11 -0.45 3.55
C LEU A 70 -0.37 -0.21 3.26
N ASP A 71 -1.07 -1.21 2.69
CA ASP A 71 -2.52 -1.14 2.47
C ASP A 71 -3.27 -0.95 3.80
N GLY A 72 -2.85 -1.66 4.86
CA GLY A 72 -3.43 -1.54 6.20
C GLY A 72 -3.24 -0.16 6.83
N VAL A 73 -2.04 0.43 6.73
CA VAL A 73 -1.76 1.80 7.19
C VAL A 73 -2.66 2.79 6.47
N SER A 74 -2.77 2.67 5.15
CA SER A 74 -3.62 3.53 4.32
C SER A 74 -5.10 3.38 4.70
N MET A 75 -5.58 2.15 4.87
CA MET A 75 -6.95 1.86 5.26
C MET A 75 -7.32 2.48 6.62
N LEU A 76 -6.45 2.34 7.64
CA LEU A 76 -6.66 2.93 8.96
C LEU A 76 -6.86 4.44 8.87
N GLN A 77 -6.13 5.10 7.97
CA GLN A 77 -6.24 6.53 7.74
C GLN A 77 -7.49 6.89 6.92
N TYR A 78 -7.81 6.16 5.85
CA TYR A 78 -8.97 6.45 5.00
C TYR A 78 -10.31 6.25 5.71
N LEU A 79 -10.39 5.29 6.63
CA LEU A 79 -11.59 4.99 7.42
C LEU A 79 -11.64 5.80 8.73
N ASP A 80 -10.66 6.68 8.97
CA ASP A 80 -10.51 7.48 10.19
C ASP A 80 -10.49 6.63 11.48
N PHE A 81 -10.01 5.39 11.39
CA PHE A 81 -9.86 4.49 12.54
C PHE A 81 -8.63 4.85 13.36
N HIS A 82 -7.58 5.35 12.72
CA HIS A 82 -6.38 5.84 13.39
C HIS A 82 -5.67 6.90 12.54
N ARG A 83 -5.15 7.94 13.21
CA ARG A 83 -4.30 8.96 12.60
C ARG A 83 -2.92 8.88 13.23
N PHE A 84 -1.97 8.44 12.43
CA PHE A 84 -0.56 8.46 12.83
C PHE A 84 -0.05 9.90 12.83
N ASP A 85 0.57 10.31 13.94
CA ASP A 85 1.31 11.58 13.98
C ASP A 85 2.60 11.52 13.15
N ASP A 86 3.25 12.65 12.92
CA ASP A 86 4.45 12.75 12.07
C ASP A 86 5.60 11.86 12.58
N THR A 87 5.70 11.67 13.90
CA THR A 87 6.74 10.84 14.51
C THR A 87 6.48 9.37 14.20
N GLN A 88 5.23 8.92 14.38
CA GLN A 88 4.79 7.58 14.07
C GLN A 88 4.89 7.28 12.56
N ARG A 89 4.51 8.23 11.70
CA ARG A 89 4.65 8.11 10.24
C ARG A 89 6.11 7.94 9.84
N THR A 90 7.01 8.75 10.41
CA THR A 90 8.44 8.65 10.14
C THR A 90 9.00 7.30 10.59
N ALA A 91 8.64 6.83 11.79
CA ALA A 91 9.10 5.55 12.31
C ALA A 91 8.60 4.36 11.46
N LEU A 92 7.32 4.37 11.06
CA LEU A 92 6.74 3.36 10.16
C LEU A 92 7.43 3.35 8.81
N ARG A 93 7.64 4.52 8.19
CA ARG A 93 8.35 4.65 6.91
C ARG A 93 9.74 4.06 7.00
N GLN A 94 10.51 4.41 8.03
CA GLN A 94 11.87 3.90 8.23
C GLN A 94 11.90 2.38 8.42
N ALA A 95 10.98 1.83 9.22
CA ALA A 95 10.88 0.39 9.44
C ALA A 95 10.56 -0.37 8.14
N LEU A 96 9.60 0.12 7.36
CA LEU A 96 9.20 -0.49 6.09
C LEU A 96 10.32 -0.37 5.04
N GLN A 97 11.02 0.77 4.97
CA GLN A 97 12.18 0.94 4.10
C GLN A 97 13.34 0.01 4.47
N ALA A 98 13.57 -0.22 5.77
CA ALA A 98 14.59 -1.15 6.22
C ALA A 98 14.28 -2.58 5.76
N LEU A 99 13.04 -3.03 5.93
CA LEU A 99 12.58 -4.35 5.47
C LEU A 99 12.62 -4.47 3.94
N ALA A 100 12.23 -3.43 3.20
CA ALA A 100 12.23 -3.44 1.75
C ALA A 100 13.65 -3.51 1.14
N LYS A 101 14.68 -3.04 1.85
CA LYS A 101 16.10 -3.14 1.40
C LYS A 101 16.60 -4.59 1.35
N GLU A 102 15.98 -5.49 2.09
CA GLU A 102 16.32 -6.92 2.09
C GLU A 102 15.72 -7.66 0.88
N ILE A 103 14.88 -6.98 0.10
CA ILE A 103 14.22 -7.54 -1.08
C ILE A 103 14.99 -7.09 -2.33
N PRO A 104 15.45 -8.03 -3.18
CA PRO A 104 16.15 -7.73 -4.42
C PRO A 104 15.36 -6.83 -5.38
#